data_AF-A0A1Y1BEA6-F1
#
_entry.id   AF-A0A1Y1BEA6-F1
#
_cell.length_a   1.000
_cell.length_b   1.000
_cell.length_c   1.000
_cell.angle_alpha   90.00
_cell.angle_beta   90.00
_cell.angle_gamma   90.00
#
_symmetry.space_group_name_H-M   'P 1'
#
loop_
_entity.id
_entity.type
_entity.pdbx_description
1 polymer ?
#
loop_
_entity_poly.entity_id
_entity_poly.type
_entity_poly.pdbx_seq_one_letter_code
_entity_poly.pdbx_strand_id
1 'polypeptide(L)'
;MSAMVSLGDIERIVFIDKQLAKNLNKYYDEKGYMRWDYQMSYAIGTRLFGYWLAYPFIKHRMTTTSKKFRVFMWVNCIGVWSFFIAPCFALLVQWLENIG
;
A
#
# COMPACT_ATOMS: atom_id res chain seq x y z
N MET A 1 -6.81 18.58 -6.02
CA MET A 1 -6.44 17.72 -7.17
C MET A 1 -6.27 16.27 -6.68
N SER A 2 -7.34 15.60 -6.19
CA SER A 2 -7.24 14.23 -5.64
C SER A 2 -8.45 13.32 -5.91
N ALA A 3 -9.38 13.71 -6.80
CA ALA A 3 -10.57 12.90 -7.11
C ALA A 3 -10.45 12.10 -8.42
N MET A 4 -9.53 12.48 -9.32
CA MET A 4 -9.41 11.87 -10.66
C MET A 4 -8.70 10.51 -10.69
N VAL A 5 -8.16 10.03 -9.56
CA VAL A 5 -7.53 8.70 -9.48
C VAL A 5 -8.57 7.61 -9.21
N SER A 6 -9.72 7.93 -8.60
CA SER A 6 -10.67 6.95 -8.05
C SER A 6 -11.41 6.07 -9.07
N LEU A 7 -11.46 6.45 -10.36
CA LEU A 7 -12.20 5.67 -11.37
C LEU A 7 -11.31 4.64 -12.11
N GLY A 8 -10.00 4.88 -12.18
CA GLY A 8 -9.01 3.87 -12.60
C GLY A 8 -8.43 3.04 -11.43
N ASP A 9 -8.78 3.40 -10.19
CA ASP A 9 -8.21 2.82 -8.97
C ASP A 9 -8.81 1.47 -8.60
N ILE A 10 -10.10 1.26 -8.87
CA ILE A 10 -10.79 0.03 -8.43
C ILE A 10 -10.16 -1.20 -9.08
N GLU A 11 -9.90 -1.17 -10.38
CA GLU A 11 -9.22 -2.28 -11.07
C GLU A 11 -7.79 -2.47 -10.55
N ARG A 12 -7.11 -1.37 -10.18
CA ARG A 12 -5.74 -1.38 -9.69
C ARG A 12 -5.64 -1.97 -8.29
N ILE A 13 -6.54 -1.59 -7.38
CA ILE A 13 -6.61 -2.20 -6.05
C ILE A 13 -7.05 -3.66 -6.17
N VAL A 14 -7.97 -3.99 -7.09
CA VAL A 14 -8.36 -5.39 -7.34
C VAL A 14 -7.19 -6.21 -7.83
N PHE A 15 -6.38 -5.66 -8.73
CA PHE A 15 -5.16 -6.31 -9.17
C PHE A 15 -4.17 -6.48 -8.01
N ILE A 16 -3.94 -5.46 -7.20
CA ILE A 16 -3.04 -5.51 -6.03
C ILE A 16 -3.53 -6.54 -5.01
N ASP A 17 -4.83 -6.58 -4.73
CA ASP A 17 -5.46 -7.52 -3.81
C ASP A 17 -5.26 -8.95 -4.28
N LYS A 18 -5.54 -9.25 -5.55
CA LYS A 18 -5.28 -10.58 -6.15
C LYS A 18 -3.84 -11.04 -5.99
N GLN A 19 -2.90 -10.10 -5.89
CA GLN A 19 -1.47 -10.38 -5.80
C GLN A 19 -0.95 -10.48 -4.36
N LEU A 20 -1.50 -9.69 -3.43
CA LEU A 20 -0.92 -9.46 -2.11
C LEU A 20 -1.86 -9.73 -0.94
N ALA A 21 -3.17 -9.80 -1.17
CA ALA A 21 -4.14 -10.05 -0.10
C ALA A 21 -3.95 -11.45 0.49
N LYS A 22 -3.89 -11.53 1.83
CA LYS A 22 -3.84 -12.82 2.52
C LYS A 22 -5.14 -13.63 2.33
N ASN A 23 -6.27 -12.94 2.23
CA ASN A 23 -7.58 -13.57 2.09
C ASN A 23 -8.49 -12.68 1.22
N LEU A 24 -8.65 -13.04 -0.05
CA LEU A 24 -9.51 -12.30 -0.97
C LEU A 24 -10.98 -12.38 -0.57
N ASN A 25 -11.44 -13.49 -0.01
CA ASN A 25 -12.85 -13.71 0.35
C ASN A 25 -13.35 -12.72 1.43
N LYS A 26 -12.43 -12.02 2.09
CA LYS A 26 -12.76 -10.92 3.00
C LYS A 26 -13.32 -9.70 2.25
N TYR A 27 -12.77 -9.41 1.07
CA TYR A 27 -13.01 -8.17 0.33
C TYR A 27 -13.94 -8.37 -0.86
N TYR A 28 -13.99 -9.59 -1.38
CA TYR A 28 -14.80 -9.97 -2.54
C TYR A 28 -15.93 -10.90 -2.12
N ASP A 29 -17.03 -10.85 -2.85
CA ASP A 29 -18.08 -11.85 -2.77
C ASP A 29 -17.71 -13.12 -3.55
N GLU A 30 -18.55 -14.14 -3.48
CA GLU A 30 -18.36 -15.42 -4.18
C GLU A 30 -18.38 -15.27 -5.71
N LYS A 31 -18.91 -14.16 -6.23
CA LYS A 31 -18.97 -13.82 -7.65
C LYS A 31 -17.75 -13.01 -8.10
N GLY A 32 -16.84 -12.66 -7.18
CA GLY A 32 -15.63 -11.88 -7.46
C GLY A 32 -15.84 -10.36 -7.50
N TYR A 33 -17.02 -9.87 -7.10
CA TYR A 33 -17.29 -8.44 -6.97
C TYR A 33 -16.81 -7.93 -5.61
N MET A 34 -16.23 -6.73 -5.60
CA MET A 34 -15.83 -6.09 -4.36
C MET A 34 -17.08 -5.74 -3.54
N ARG A 35 -17.12 -6.16 -2.28
CA ARG A 35 -18.24 -5.87 -1.37
C ARG A 35 -18.38 -4.36 -1.16
N TRP A 36 -19.61 -3.86 -1.07
CA TRP A 36 -19.94 -2.43 -0.97
C TRP A 36 -19.17 -1.69 0.14
N ASP A 37 -19.00 -2.30 1.31
CA ASP A 37 -18.26 -1.72 2.44
C ASP A 37 -16.79 -1.38 2.11
N TYR A 38 -16.22 -2.06 1.12
CA TYR A 38 -14.83 -1.90 0.71
C TYR A 38 -14.65 -1.11 -0.59
N GLN A 39 -15.74 -0.66 -1.22
CA GLN A 39 -15.72 0.16 -2.43
C GLN A 39 -15.49 1.65 -2.11
N MET A 40 -15.69 2.07 -0.86
CA MET A 40 -15.42 3.45 -0.45
C MET A 40 -13.94 3.82 -0.67
N SER A 41 -13.68 5.02 -1.21
CA SER A 41 -12.32 5.49 -1.53
C SER A 41 -11.39 5.49 -0.30
N TYR A 42 -11.91 5.76 0.89
CA TYR A 42 -11.14 5.66 2.14
C TYR A 42 -10.71 4.22 2.43
N ALA A 43 -11.62 3.24 2.31
CA ALA A 43 -11.32 1.83 2.54
C ALA A 43 -10.29 1.29 1.53
N ILE A 44 -10.41 1.68 0.26
CA ILE A 44 -9.44 1.38 -0.80
C ILE A 44 -8.08 1.99 -0.44
N GLY A 45 -8.05 3.27 -0.08
CA GLY A 45 -6.83 3.99 0.29
C GLY A 45 -6.11 3.33 1.47
N THR A 46 -6.80 3.09 2.59
CA THR A 46 -6.20 2.47 3.78
C THR A 46 -5.57 1.11 3.47
N ARG A 47 -6.20 0.31 2.59
CA ARG A 47 -5.66 -0.99 2.18
C ARG A 47 -4.44 -0.83 1.28
N LEU A 48 -4.50 0.07 0.31
CA LEU A 48 -3.38 0.37 -0.58
C LEU A 48 -2.14 0.84 0.20
N PHE A 49 -2.34 1.78 1.13
CA PHE A 49 -1.30 2.22 2.07
C PHE A 49 -0.77 1.08 2.93
N GLY A 50 -1.66 0.22 3.44
CA GLY A 50 -1.27 -0.98 4.19
C GLY A 50 -0.37 -1.92 3.37
N TYR A 51 -0.67 -2.11 2.08
CA TYR A 51 0.19 -2.88 1.18
C TYR A 51 1.53 -2.21 0.93
N TRP A 52 1.58 -0.89 0.75
CA TRP A 52 2.84 -0.17 0.57
C TRP A 52 3.72 -0.25 1.82
N LEU A 53 3.14 -0.12 3.01
CA LEU A 53 3.87 -0.20 4.28
C LEU A 53 4.38 -1.62 4.54
N ALA A 54 3.52 -2.63 4.34
CA ALA A 54 3.85 -4.04 4.55
C ALA A 54 4.60 -4.69 3.37
N TYR A 55 4.77 -3.99 2.26
CA TYR A 55 5.37 -4.49 1.02
C TYR A 55 6.67 -5.29 1.19
N PRO A 56 7.68 -4.83 1.96
CA PRO A 56 8.93 -5.58 2.14
C PRO A 56 8.71 -6.97 2.75
N PHE A 57 7.67 -7.12 3.58
CA PHE A 57 7.30 -8.38 4.22
C PHE A 57 6.42 -9.24 3.33
N ILE A 58 5.46 -8.67 2.60
CA ILE A 58 4.47 -9.42 1.81
C ILE A 58 4.92 -9.69 0.36
N LYS A 59 6.08 -9.16 -0.07
CA LYS A 59 6.59 -9.33 -1.45
C LYS A 59 6.67 -10.78 -1.92
N HIS A 60 6.88 -11.74 -1.00
CA HIS A 60 6.96 -13.17 -1.31
C HIS A 60 5.63 -13.78 -1.76
N ARG A 61 4.51 -13.11 -1.49
CA ARG A 61 3.16 -13.57 -1.85
C ARG A 61 2.75 -13.17 -3.25
N MET A 62 3.48 -12.23 -3.85
CA MET A 62 3.23 -11.72 -5.19
C MET A 62 3.35 -12.86 -6.21
N THR A 63 2.27 -13.13 -6.95
CA THR A 63 2.25 -14.16 -7.99
C THR A 63 2.65 -13.62 -9.36
N THR A 64 2.62 -12.29 -9.55
CA THR A 64 3.01 -11.65 -10.81
C THR A 64 4.52 -11.45 -10.96
N THR A 65 5.02 -11.71 -12.16
CA THR A 65 6.42 -11.49 -12.57
C THR A 65 6.65 -10.09 -13.15
N SER A 66 5.61 -9.24 -13.22
CA SER A 66 5.69 -7.91 -13.83
C SER A 66 6.67 -7.00 -13.06
N LYS A 67 7.78 -6.65 -13.73
CA LYS A 67 8.77 -5.69 -13.19
C LYS A 67 8.15 -4.31 -12.94
N LYS A 68 7.24 -3.87 -13.82
CA LYS A 68 6.54 -2.57 -13.69
C LYS A 68 5.73 -2.50 -12.39
N PHE A 69 5.00 -3.57 -12.07
CA PHE A 69 4.23 -3.66 -10.83
C PHE A 69 5.14 -3.64 -9.59
N ARG A 70 6.22 -4.41 -9.63
CA ARG A 70 7.18 -4.49 -8.53
C ARG A 70 7.84 -3.15 -8.24
N VAL A 71 8.26 -2.42 -9.28
CA VAL A 71 8.82 -1.08 -9.17
C VAL A 71 7.78 -0.10 -8.63
N PHE A 72 6.55 -0.14 -9.16
CA PHE A 72 5.47 0.70 -8.64
C PHE A 72 5.27 0.50 -7.14
N MET A 73 5.19 -0.75 -6.67
CA MET A 73 5.01 -1.03 -5.24
C MET A 73 6.23 -0.60 -4.41
N TRP A 74 7.45 -0.79 -4.91
CA TRP A 74 8.67 -0.33 -4.22
C TRP A 74 8.75 1.18 -4.10
N VAL A 75 8.46 1.93 -5.16
CA VAL A 75 8.51 3.40 -5.13
C VAL A 75 7.52 3.95 -4.09
N ASN A 76 6.29 3.43 -4.06
CA ASN A 76 5.31 3.86 -3.07
C ASN A 76 5.66 3.41 -1.65
N CYS A 77 6.21 2.20 -1.49
CA CYS A 77 6.75 1.72 -0.22
C CYS A 77 7.84 2.66 0.31
N ILE A 78 8.85 2.98 -0.50
CA ILE A 78 9.93 3.89 -0.11
C ILE A 78 9.36 5.28 0.20
N GLY A 79 8.40 5.77 -0.59
CA GLY A 79 7.69 7.03 -0.31
C GLY A 79 7.06 7.05 1.08
N VAL A 80 6.27 6.03 1.43
CA VAL A 80 5.63 5.91 2.75
C VAL A 80 6.68 5.80 3.87
N TRP A 81 7.69 4.95 3.69
CA TRP A 81 8.75 4.79 4.70
C TRP A 81 9.59 6.05 4.86
N SER A 82 9.83 6.83 3.79
CA SER A 82 10.56 8.10 3.87
C SER A 82 9.88 9.11 4.78
N PHE A 83 8.54 9.11 4.82
CA PHE A 83 7.75 9.96 5.70
C PHE A 83 7.95 9.62 7.19
N PHE A 84 8.21 8.35 7.53
CA PHE A 84 8.52 7.93 8.90
C PHE A 84 9.99 8.06 9.24
N ILE A 85 10.87 7.74 8.30
CA ILE A 85 12.32 7.74 8.49
C ILE A 85 12.84 9.16 8.67
N ALA A 86 12.39 10.14 7.88
CA ALA A 86 12.85 11.53 7.97
C ALA A 86 12.67 12.16 9.37
N PRO A 87 11.48 12.14 10.00
CA PRO A 87 11.32 12.68 11.35
C PRO A 87 12.05 11.84 12.40
N CYS A 88 12.13 10.51 12.25
CA CYS A 88 12.92 9.67 13.16
C CYS A 88 14.41 10.07 13.13
N PHE A 89 14.98 10.30 11.95
CA PHE A 89 16.36 10.78 11.83
C PHE A 89 16.54 12.19 12.41
N ALA A 90 15.62 13.12 12.14
CA ALA A 90 15.69 14.46 12.71
C ALA A 90 15.66 14.44 14.25
N LEU A 91 14.77 13.65 14.85
CA LEU A 91 14.69 13.47 16.29
C LEU A 91 15.94 12.78 16.86
N LEU A 92 16.50 11.79 16.15
CA LEU A 92 17.71 11.09 16.57
C LEU A 92 18.92 12.03 16.58
N VAL A 93 19.08 12.86 15.55
CA VAL A 93 20.14 13.87 15.48
C VAL A 93 20.00 14.87 16.63
N GLN A 94 18.79 15.39 16.86
CA GLN A 94 18.53 16.30 17.96
C GLN A 94 18.79 15.67 19.34
N TRP A 95 18.50 14.38 19.50
CA TRP A 95 18.78 13.66 20.74
C TRP A 95 20.28 13.46 20.97
N LEU A 96 21.05 13.15 19.92
CA LEU A 96 22.50 13.05 20.00
C LEU A 96 23.16 14.39 20.34
N GLU A 97 22.69 15.50 19.75
CA GLU A 97 23.17 16.85 20.04
C GLU A 97 22.87 17.30 21.48
N ASN A 98 21.80 16.80 22.11
CA ASN A 98 21.44 17.14 23.49
C ASN A 98 22.19 16.31 24.56
N ILE A 99 22.85 15.22 24.17
CA ILE A 99 23.55 14.31 25.09
C ILE A 99 25.07 14.45 25.00
N GLY A 100 25.61 14.88 23.86
CA GLY A 100 27.02 15.22 23.67
C GLY A 100 27.36 16.61 24.22
#